data_AF-K9XWF2-F1
#
_entry.id   AF-K9XWF2-F1
#
_cell.length_a   1.000
_cell.length_b   1.000
_cell.length_c   1.000
_cell.angle_alpha   90.00
_cell.angle_beta   90.00
_cell.angle_gamma   90.00
#
_symmetry.space_group_name_H-M   'P 1'
#
loop_
_entity.id
_entity.type
_entity.pdbx_description
1 polymer ?
#
loop_
_entity_poly.entity_id
_entity_poly.type
_entity_poly.pdbx_seq_one_letter_code
_entity_poly.pdbx_strand_id
1 'polypeptide(L)'
;MINLFVARKWQKRCLRDYQTKAKKNYLLEACVSAGKTAEAVYIYDSLKTAFGWDFLLAVVPSDHLKKQYAQDAMNLFGLNLYYSGTSKRLGRLPSIDELLQKGYEGLVTSYQWLSTRGNADKLKQNIEISSAKKIP
;
A
#
# COMPACT_ATOMS: atom_id res chain seq x y z
N MET A 1 -12.91 10.34 -9.23
CA MET A 1 -12.36 10.00 -7.89
C MET A 1 -12.52 11.20 -6.99
N ILE A 2 -13.08 11.03 -5.80
CA ILE A 2 -13.15 12.10 -4.80
C ILE A 2 -11.86 12.00 -3.97
N ASN A 3 -10.94 12.94 -4.18
CA ASN A 3 -9.78 13.09 -3.32
C ASN A 3 -10.11 14.17 -2.28
N LEU A 4 -10.39 13.74 -1.04
CA LEU A 4 -10.71 14.64 0.07
C LEU A 4 -9.45 15.14 0.78
N PHE A 5 -8.28 14.65 0.38
CA PHE A 5 -7.02 14.95 1.02
C PHE A 5 -6.41 16.26 0.49
N VAL A 6 -6.29 17.25 1.36
CA VAL A 6 -5.58 18.51 1.06
C VAL A 6 -4.16 18.43 1.63
N ALA A 7 -3.19 18.16 0.74
CA ALA A 7 -1.79 18.02 1.12
C ALA A 7 -1.19 19.31 1.70
N ARG A 8 -0.52 19.20 2.85
CA ARG A 8 0.24 20.27 3.50
C ARG A 8 1.51 20.59 2.71
N LYS A 9 2.12 21.75 2.98
CA LYS A 9 3.36 22.18 2.28
C LYS A 9 4.49 21.15 2.36
N TRP A 10 4.68 20.51 3.51
CA TRP A 10 5.72 19.49 3.69
C TRP A 10 5.41 18.19 2.94
N GLN A 11 4.13 17.82 2.84
CA GLN A 11 3.64 16.64 2.09
C GLN A 11 3.88 16.81 0.59
N LYS A 12 3.51 17.97 0.05
CA LYS A 12 3.81 18.32 -1.35
C LYS A 12 5.31 18.29 -1.65
N ARG A 13 6.13 18.77 -0.71
CA ARG A 13 7.60 18.72 -0.84
C ARG A 13 8.10 17.28 -0.82
N CYS A 14 7.62 16.46 0.11
CA CYS A 14 7.98 15.06 0.23
C CYS A 14 7.62 14.26 -1.04
N LEU A 15 6.41 14.43 -1.59
CA LEU A 15 6.03 13.85 -2.87
C LEU A 15 7.00 14.23 -3.99
N ARG A 16 7.31 15.52 -4.14
CA ARG A 16 8.24 15.99 -5.18
C ARG A 16 9.63 15.39 -5.01
N ASP A 17 10.12 15.33 -3.77
CA ASP A 17 11.42 14.74 -3.45
C ASP A 17 11.42 13.23 -3.77
N TYR A 18 10.31 12.53 -3.54
CA TYR A 18 10.14 11.12 -3.91
C TYR A 18 10.11 10.91 -5.43
N GLN A 19 9.36 11.75 -6.15
CA GLN A 19 9.24 11.67 -7.62
C GLN A 19 10.57 11.91 -8.31
N THR A 20 11.36 12.87 -7.83
CA THR A 20 12.65 13.27 -8.44
C THR A 20 13.83 12.38 -8.05
N LYS A 21 13.75 11.60 -6.96
CA LYS A 21 14.81 10.67 -6.59
C LYS A 21 14.96 9.52 -7.58
N ALA A 22 16.21 9.24 -7.98
CA ALA A 22 16.54 8.13 -8.87
C ALA A 22 16.25 6.76 -8.23
N LYS A 23 16.55 6.61 -6.94
CA LYS A 23 16.19 5.43 -6.14
C LYS A 23 14.88 5.69 -5.39
N LYS A 24 13.92 4.78 -5.52
CA LYS A 24 12.59 4.88 -4.87
C LYS A 24 12.56 4.37 -3.43
N ASN A 25 13.70 3.93 -2.90
CA ASN A 25 13.87 3.65 -1.47
C ASN A 25 13.99 4.97 -0.72
N TYR A 26 13.01 5.26 0.14
CA TYR A 26 12.88 6.54 0.81
C TYR A 26 12.49 6.34 2.27
N LEU A 27 13.19 7.02 3.19
CA LEU A 27 12.79 7.10 4.60
C LEU A 27 12.08 8.45 4.83
N LEU A 28 10.81 8.37 5.23
CA LEU A 28 10.03 9.54 5.63
C LEU A 28 10.05 9.67 7.16
N GLU A 29 10.71 10.71 7.65
CA GLU A 29 10.70 11.07 9.06
C GLU A 29 9.84 12.31 9.30
N ALA A 30 8.94 12.23 10.28
CA ALA A 30 8.15 13.36 10.75
C ALA A 30 7.62 13.07 12.16
N CYS A 31 7.22 14.11 12.87
CA CYS A 31 6.61 14.00 14.20
C CYS A 31 5.42 13.03 14.23
N VAL A 32 5.14 12.47 15.41
CA VAL A 32 3.90 11.71 15.63
C VAL A 32 2.70 12.59 15.26
N SER A 33 1.67 11.99 14.67
CA SER A 33 0.46 12.70 14.18
C SER A 33 0.67 13.72 13.06
N ALA A 34 1.86 13.81 12.45
CA ALA A 34 2.09 14.71 11.32
C ALA A 34 1.24 14.38 10.07
N GLY A 35 0.71 13.15 9.97
CA GLY A 35 -0.05 12.68 8.80
C GLY A 35 0.77 11.79 7.86
N LYS A 36 1.76 11.05 8.39
CA LYS A 36 2.65 10.17 7.61
C LYS A 36 1.90 9.07 6.84
N THR A 37 0.83 8.52 7.42
CA THR A 37 -0.02 7.52 6.76
C THR A 37 -0.64 8.08 5.48
N ALA A 38 -1.31 9.23 5.60
CA ALA A 38 -1.93 9.90 4.45
C ALA A 38 -0.88 10.32 3.42
N GLU A 39 0.32 10.74 3.86
CA GLU A 39 1.42 11.04 2.93
C GLU A 39 1.88 9.82 2.13
N ALA A 40 2.04 8.65 2.78
CA ALA A 40 2.42 7.43 2.07
C ALA A 40 1.38 7.03 1.01
N VAL A 41 0.09 7.16 1.33
CA VAL A 41 -1.00 6.89 0.37
C VAL A 41 -1.04 7.95 -0.74
N TYR A 42 -0.82 9.23 -0.41
CA TYR A 42 -0.74 10.31 -1.39
C TYR A 42 0.40 10.11 -2.40
N ILE A 43 1.55 9.62 -1.94
CA ILE A 43 2.65 9.22 -2.82
C ILE A 43 2.20 8.13 -3.78
N TYR A 44 1.57 7.06 -3.27
CA TYR A 44 1.08 5.98 -4.12
C TYR A 44 0.03 6.46 -5.13
N ASP A 45 -0.99 7.21 -4.71
CA ASP A 45 -2.05 7.75 -5.58
C ASP A 45 -1.47 8.60 -6.74
N SER A 46 -0.47 9.43 -6.42
CA SER A 46 0.25 10.21 -7.42
C SER A 46 1.05 9.34 -8.39
N LEU A 47 1.75 8.31 -7.89
CA LEU A 47 2.57 7.42 -8.74
C LEU A 47 1.71 6.48 -9.58
N LYS A 48 0.57 6.03 -9.06
CA LYS A 48 -0.42 5.27 -9.79
C LYS A 48 -0.87 6.05 -11.02
N THR A 49 -1.21 7.32 -10.83
CA THR A 49 -1.65 8.19 -11.93
C THR A 49 -0.52 8.53 -12.91
N ALA A 50 0.69 8.79 -12.42
CA ALA A 50 1.80 9.28 -13.25
C ALA A 50 2.60 8.16 -13.94
N PHE A 51 2.73 7.00 -13.30
CA PHE A 51 3.62 5.90 -13.72
C PHE A 51 2.91 4.56 -13.88
N GLY A 52 1.58 4.50 -13.71
CA GLY A 52 0.82 3.27 -13.85
C GLY A 52 1.13 2.24 -12.77
N TRP A 53 1.45 2.66 -11.55
CA TRP A 53 1.64 1.72 -10.45
C TRP A 53 0.33 1.02 -10.09
N ASP A 54 0.31 -0.29 -10.28
CA ASP A 54 -0.95 -1.04 -10.23
C ASP A 54 -1.36 -1.48 -8.83
N PHE A 55 -0.42 -1.58 -7.89
CA PHE A 55 -0.68 -2.24 -6.61
C PHE A 55 0.14 -1.66 -5.45
N LEU A 56 -0.53 -1.40 -4.33
CA LEU A 56 0.09 -0.96 -3.08
C LEU A 56 0.22 -2.13 -2.09
N LEU A 57 1.43 -2.41 -1.58
CA LEU A 57 1.62 -3.25 -0.40
C LEU A 57 1.98 -2.37 0.80
N ALA A 58 1.10 -2.29 1.78
CA ALA A 58 1.34 -1.61 3.05
C ALA A 58 1.61 -2.62 4.18
N VAL A 59 2.71 -2.43 4.90
CA VAL A 59 3.06 -3.24 6.09
C VAL A 59 2.97 -2.37 7.33
N VAL A 60 2.06 -2.70 8.23
CA VAL A 60 1.83 -1.95 9.48
C VAL A 60 2.38 -2.70 10.70
N PRO A 61 2.75 -1.99 11.80
CA PRO A 61 3.36 -2.62 12.98
C PRO A 61 2.46 -3.61 13.69
N SER A 62 1.14 -3.46 13.61
CA SER A 62 0.17 -4.26 14.37
C SER A 62 -1.10 -4.54 13.57
N ASP A 63 -1.80 -5.61 13.93
CA ASP A 63 -3.00 -6.05 13.21
C ASP A 63 -4.17 -5.06 13.28
N HIS A 64 -4.33 -4.35 14.40
CA HIS A 64 -5.43 -3.39 14.58
C HIS A 64 -5.28 -2.17 13.66
N LEU A 65 -4.06 -1.81 13.26
CA LEU A 65 -3.80 -0.69 12.35
C LEU A 65 -4.10 -1.03 10.89
N LYS A 66 -4.24 -2.32 10.53
CA LYS A 66 -4.50 -2.72 9.14
C LYS A 66 -5.82 -2.16 8.64
N LYS A 67 -6.88 -2.29 9.47
CA LYS A 67 -8.21 -1.77 9.17
C LYS A 67 -8.19 -0.25 9.09
N GLN A 68 -7.50 0.42 10.03
CA GLN A 68 -7.38 1.87 10.04
C GLN A 68 -6.71 2.39 8.76
N TYR A 69 -5.59 1.78 8.36
CA TYR A 69 -4.88 2.17 7.14
C TYR A 69 -5.76 2.02 5.89
N ALA A 70 -6.46 0.89 5.75
CA ALA A 70 -7.36 0.66 4.62
C ALA A 70 -8.54 1.66 4.61
N GLN A 71 -9.11 1.96 5.78
CA GLN A 71 -10.19 2.93 5.91
C GLN A 71 -9.72 4.35 5.56
N ASP A 72 -8.53 4.76 6.03
CA ASP A 72 -7.95 6.06 5.73
C ASP A 72 -7.69 6.20 4.22
N ALA A 73 -7.17 5.15 3.58
CA ALA A 73 -6.94 5.13 2.13
C ALA A 73 -8.24 5.28 1.33
N MET A 74 -9.29 4.55 1.73
CA MET A 74 -10.62 4.66 1.11
C MET A 74 -11.21 6.05 1.32
N ASN A 75 -11.22 6.54 2.55
CA ASN A 75 -11.90 7.80 2.90
C ASN A 75 -11.21 9.03 2.28
N LEU A 76 -9.88 9.01 2.20
CA LEU A 76 -9.11 10.18 1.76
C LEU A 76 -8.85 10.17 0.25
N PHE A 77 -8.66 8.99 -0.33
CA PHE A 77 -8.19 8.83 -1.72
C PHE A 77 -9.12 7.97 -2.59
N GLY A 78 -10.15 7.34 -2.00
CA GLY A 78 -11.02 6.40 -2.72
C GLY A 78 -10.34 5.07 -3.07
N LEU A 79 -9.22 4.75 -2.41
CA LEU A 79 -8.43 3.55 -2.70
C LEU A 79 -8.96 2.34 -1.92
N ASN A 80 -9.33 1.29 -2.64
CA ASN A 80 -9.85 0.05 -2.08
C ASN A 80 -8.71 -0.92 -1.72
N LEU A 81 -8.28 -0.90 -0.46
CA LEU A 81 -7.21 -1.77 0.03
C LEU A 81 -7.78 -2.97 0.79
N TYR A 82 -7.39 -4.19 0.39
CA TYR A 82 -7.67 -5.38 1.17
C TYR A 82 -6.77 -5.41 2.39
N TYR A 83 -7.29 -5.70 3.58
CA TYR A 83 -6.44 -5.92 4.75
C TYR A 83 -6.47 -7.39 5.20
N SER A 84 -5.32 -7.92 5.63
CA SER A 84 -5.25 -9.31 6.07
C SER A 84 -6.08 -9.54 7.33
N GLY A 85 -6.89 -10.61 7.36
CA GLY A 85 -7.80 -10.92 8.47
C GLY A 85 -9.29 -10.78 8.17
N THR A 86 -9.66 -10.17 7.03
CA THR A 86 -11.07 -10.00 6.61
C THR A 86 -11.73 -11.30 6.18
N SER A 87 -10.94 -12.30 5.72
CA SER A 87 -11.45 -13.62 5.36
C SER A 87 -10.58 -14.72 5.98
N LYS A 88 -11.07 -15.35 7.06
CA LYS A 88 -10.48 -16.59 7.61
C LYS A 88 -10.68 -17.80 6.69
N ARG A 89 -11.59 -17.70 5.71
CA ARG A 89 -12.00 -18.82 4.85
C ARG A 89 -10.92 -19.27 3.87
N LEU A 90 -10.03 -18.38 3.46
CA LEU A 90 -9.00 -18.70 2.48
C LEU A 90 -7.82 -19.49 3.08
N GLY A 91 -7.61 -19.44 4.40
CA GLY A 91 -6.44 -20.05 5.05
C GLY A 91 -5.08 -19.48 4.62
N ARG A 92 -5.05 -18.54 3.67
CA ARG A 92 -3.89 -17.84 3.10
C ARG A 92 -4.24 -16.41 2.74
N LEU A 93 -3.23 -15.59 2.44
CA LEU A 93 -3.48 -14.33 1.75
C LEU A 93 -3.95 -14.58 0.31
N PRO A 94 -4.90 -13.77 -0.19
CA PRO A 94 -5.16 -13.68 -1.62
C PRO A 94 -3.90 -13.30 -2.39
N SER A 95 -3.78 -13.76 -3.63
CA SER A 95 -2.75 -13.28 -4.56
C SER A 95 -3.05 -11.84 -5.01
N ILE A 96 -2.02 -11.15 -5.51
CA ILE A 96 -2.17 -9.81 -6.10
C ILE A 96 -3.18 -9.86 -7.26
N ASP A 97 -3.07 -10.87 -8.12
CA ASP A 97 -4.00 -11.06 -9.25
C ASP A 97 -5.46 -11.26 -8.76
N GLU A 98 -5.67 -12.07 -7.71
CA GLU A 98 -7.01 -12.29 -7.12
C GLU A 98 -7.58 -10.99 -6.52
N LEU A 99 -6.73 -10.14 -5.96
CA LEU A 99 -7.12 -8.84 -5.40
C LEU A 99 -7.47 -7.86 -6.50
N LEU A 100 -6.63 -7.74 -7.53
CA LEU A 100 -6.87 -6.87 -8.69
C LEU A 100 -8.16 -7.25 -9.42
N GLN A 101 -8.40 -8.55 -9.65
CA GLN A 101 -9.65 -9.05 -10.26
C GLN A 101 -10.90 -8.71 -9.45
N LYS A 102 -10.76 -8.56 -8.12
CA LYS A 102 -11.84 -8.15 -7.21
C LYS A 102 -11.93 -6.63 -7.04
N GLY A 103 -11.15 -5.87 -7.79
CA GLY A 103 -11.13 -4.40 -7.72
C GLY A 103 -10.44 -3.84 -6.48
N TYR A 104 -9.55 -4.61 -5.85
CA TYR A 104 -8.66 -4.07 -4.82
C TYR A 104 -7.39 -3.51 -5.47
N GLU A 105 -6.94 -2.37 -4.97
CA GLU A 105 -5.77 -1.63 -5.45
C GLU A 105 -4.54 -1.86 -4.58
N GLY A 106 -4.68 -2.66 -3.52
CA GLY A 106 -3.57 -3.01 -2.66
C GLY A 106 -3.92 -3.97 -1.53
N LEU A 107 -2.88 -4.32 -0.78
CA LEU A 107 -2.90 -5.20 0.38
C LEU A 107 -2.27 -4.49 1.57
N VAL A 108 -2.96 -4.50 2.71
CA VAL A 108 -2.45 -4.10 4.01
C VAL A 108 -2.20 -5.35 4.86
N THR A 109 -0.96 -5.58 5.28
CA THR A 109 -0.59 -6.69 6.16
C THR A 109 0.21 -6.19 7.36
N SER A 110 0.53 -7.06 8.31
CA SER A 110 1.31 -6.72 9.50
C SER A 110 2.66 -7.40 9.52
N TYR A 111 3.62 -6.82 10.25
CA TYR A 111 4.89 -7.48 10.53
C TYR A 111 4.71 -8.83 11.21
N GLN A 112 3.75 -8.95 12.12
CA GLN A 112 3.44 -10.20 12.81
C GLN A 112 3.02 -11.32 11.84
N TRP A 113 2.23 -10.97 10.81
CA TRP A 113 1.86 -11.95 9.79
C TRP A 113 3.07 -12.36 8.94
N LEU A 114 3.91 -11.39 8.56
CA LEU A 114 5.12 -11.63 7.75
C LEU A 114 6.18 -12.44 8.48
N SER A 115 6.30 -12.28 9.80
CA SER A 115 7.27 -12.99 10.64
C SER A 115 6.90 -14.47 10.86
N THR A 116 5.65 -14.86 10.56
CA THR A 116 5.25 -16.27 10.60
C THR A 116 5.95 -17.05 9.49
N ARG A 117 6.48 -18.24 9.83
CA ARG A 117 7.35 -19.03 8.96
C ARG A 117 6.77 -19.23 7.55
N GLY A 118 7.54 -18.84 6.53
CA GLY A 118 7.22 -19.01 5.11
C GLY A 118 6.21 -18.02 4.52
N ASN A 119 5.65 -17.10 5.32
CA ASN A 119 4.68 -16.13 4.82
C ASN A 119 5.33 -15.03 3.95
N ALA A 120 6.49 -14.52 4.37
CA ALA A 120 7.25 -13.55 3.58
C ALA A 120 7.66 -14.12 2.21
N ASP A 121 8.15 -15.37 2.19
CA ASP A 121 8.57 -16.05 0.95
C ASP A 121 7.38 -16.26 0.00
N LYS A 122 6.23 -16.69 0.53
CA LYS A 122 4.99 -16.83 -0.27
C LYS A 122 4.54 -15.51 -0.86
N LEU A 123 4.60 -14.42 -0.08
CA LEU A 123 4.23 -13.09 -0.56
C LEU A 123 5.21 -12.61 -1.64
N LYS A 124 6.52 -12.82 -1.44
CA LYS A 124 7.55 -12.51 -2.43
C LYS A 124 7.32 -13.25 -3.74
N GLN A 125 7.11 -14.56 -3.69
CA GLN A 125 6.79 -15.37 -4.89
C GLN A 125 5.54 -14.84 -5.60
N ASN A 126 4.52 -14.42 -4.85
CA ASN A 126 3.31 -13.85 -5.42
C ASN A 126 3.57 -12.55 -6.19
N ILE A 127 4.38 -11.65 -5.60
CA ILE A 127 4.80 -10.39 -6.23
C ILE A 127 5.60 -10.67 -7.51
N GLU A 128 6.57 -11.60 -7.45
CA GLU A 128 7.41 -11.96 -8.58
C GLU A 128 6.59 -12.55 -9.75
N ILE A 129 5.65 -13.46 -9.45
CA ILE A 129 4.76 -14.05 -10.47
C ILE A 129 3.87 -12.98 -11.11
N SER A 130 3.24 -12.11 -10.30
CA SER A 130 2.37 -11.05 -10.83
C SER A 130 3.15 -10.04 -11.68
N SER A 131 4.40 -9.74 -11.28
CA SER A 131 5.28 -8.84 -12.04
C SER A 131 5.75 -9.46 -13.36
N ALA A 132 6.06 -10.77 -13.37
CA ALA A 132 6.48 -11.48 -14.58
C ALA A 132 5.38 -11.57 -15.64
N LYS A 133 4.11 -11.67 -15.23
CA LYS A 133 2.95 -11.66 -16.15
C LYS A 133 2.71 -10.30 -16.84
N LYS A 134 3.34 -9.22 -16.35
CA LYS A 134 3.18 -7.86 -16.88
C LYS A 134 4.20 -7.46 -17.94
N ILE A 135 5.03 -8.39 -18.41
CA ILE A 135 5.91 -8.14 -19.56
C ILE A 135 5.03 -8.28 -20.82
N PRO A 136 4.77 -7.20 -21.59
CA PRO A 136 4.16 -7.30 -22.91
C PRO A 136 5.09 -7.99 -23.92
#